data_AF-A0A0M7CRK3-F1
#
_entry.id   AF-A0A0M7CRK3-F1
#
_cell.length_a   1.000
_cell.length_b   1.000
_cell.length_c   1.000
_cell.angle_alpha   90.00
_cell.angle_beta   90.00
_cell.angle_gamma   90.00
#
_symmetry.space_group_name_H-M   'P 1'
#
loop_
_entity.id
_entity.type
_entity.pdbx_description
1 polymer ?
#
loop_
_entity_poly.entity_id
_entity_poly.type
_entity_poly.pdbx_seq_one_letter_code
_entity_poly.pdbx_strand_id
1 'polypeptide(L)'
;MADATMPRRWPRRLGAALLAAAPTLGWAACAPIDTPFGAEPAAVALRPQPLALALDGPRVLLGLHGERVQADTRLISVAEDGDLTPRLWTDAVDWRVYASRAGEPGATVLQRDADGRLCRIDRYRQVRGRQVEDGGYRLAYDAQGRLAAYAEFTSARSKRALQQACVSRDGQGRVTAVFLDDCGGAPSRPVYYVRDDAGALLRIIDLRAGPLGALVHRLNADGTTRVVYRSRPDPDRDGAMIAYALPSNPQDRILPVAPGASPIVITEIPDEPWRVVRVPADTVEGDGLPSWDPKVQTVLLKGLSNAQGRVVLDPRQIAPFHRALRETPERVFLYVHDMTRFLPVTALDAKAWGRCVDPARRDAGACD
;
A
#
# COMPACT_ATOMS: atom_id res chain seq x y z
N MET A 1 -24.73 -47.45 -55.54
CA MET A 1 -23.35 -47.81 -55.19
C MET A 1 -22.75 -46.57 -54.54
N ALA A 2 -22.75 -46.50 -53.20
CA ALA A 2 -21.57 -46.62 -52.32
C ALA A 2 -20.46 -45.62 -52.73
N ASP A 3 -19.95 -44.66 -51.96
CA ASP A 3 -19.72 -44.45 -50.51
C ASP A 3 -19.82 -42.94 -50.22
N ALA A 4 -20.33 -42.41 -49.10
CA ALA A 4 -19.93 -42.58 -47.69
C ALA A 4 -18.52 -42.03 -47.35
N THR A 5 -18.39 -40.70 -47.25
CA THR A 5 -17.34 -40.08 -46.41
C THR A 5 -17.91 -38.91 -45.60
N MET A 6 -18.36 -39.22 -44.39
CA MET A 6 -18.54 -38.26 -43.29
C MET A 6 -17.18 -37.76 -42.79
N PRO A 7 -16.98 -36.46 -42.54
CA PRO A 7 -15.90 -36.01 -41.68
C PRO A 7 -16.27 -36.27 -40.21
N ARG A 8 -15.48 -37.13 -39.57
CA ARG A 8 -15.57 -37.51 -38.16
C ARG A 8 -15.45 -36.29 -37.25
N ARG A 9 -16.49 -36.04 -36.45
CA ARG A 9 -16.41 -35.29 -35.19
C ARG A 9 -15.60 -36.10 -34.19
N TRP A 10 -14.46 -35.58 -33.73
CA TRP A 10 -13.84 -36.01 -32.47
C TRP A 10 -13.68 -34.80 -31.54
N PRO A 11 -14.44 -34.75 -30.43
CA PRO A 11 -14.27 -33.80 -29.34
C PRO A 11 -13.23 -34.32 -28.35
N ARG A 12 -12.36 -33.45 -27.83
CA ARG A 12 -11.48 -33.63 -26.65
C ARG A 12 -10.57 -32.39 -26.63
N ARG A 13 -10.65 -31.44 -25.69
CA ARG A 13 -10.60 -31.63 -24.24
C ARG A 13 -11.49 -30.61 -23.54
N LEU A 14 -12.60 -31.10 -23.01
CA LEU A 14 -13.17 -30.62 -21.76
C LEU A 14 -12.17 -30.96 -20.65
N GLY A 15 -11.84 -30.00 -19.79
CA GLY A 15 -10.92 -30.24 -18.68
C GLY A 15 -10.44 -28.99 -17.95
N ALA A 16 -11.29 -27.98 -17.77
CA ALA A 16 -11.07 -26.91 -16.80
C ALA A 16 -12.37 -26.71 -16.01
N ALA A 17 -12.72 -27.74 -15.23
CA ALA A 17 -13.72 -27.66 -14.19
C ALA A 17 -13.09 -28.26 -12.94
N LEU A 18 -12.24 -27.47 -12.28
CA LEU A 18 -11.83 -27.74 -10.91
C LEU A 18 -12.41 -26.62 -10.05
N LEU A 19 -13.62 -26.92 -9.58
CA LEU A 19 -14.10 -26.65 -8.23
C LEU A 19 -14.05 -25.18 -7.79
N ALA A 20 -15.06 -24.43 -8.23
CA ALA A 20 -15.77 -23.55 -7.30
C ALA A 20 -16.45 -24.43 -6.22
N ALA A 21 -15.64 -25.02 -5.34
CA ALA A 21 -16.12 -25.57 -4.09
C ALA A 21 -16.36 -24.38 -3.16
N ALA A 22 -17.49 -23.70 -3.35
CA ALA A 22 -18.11 -22.99 -2.25
C ALA A 22 -18.50 -24.06 -1.22
N PRO A 23 -17.95 -24.04 0.01
CA PRO A 23 -18.54 -24.85 1.07
C PRO A 23 -19.94 -24.28 1.31
N THR A 24 -20.95 -25.00 0.84
CA THR A 24 -22.32 -24.79 1.26
C THR A 24 -22.46 -25.27 2.71
N LEU A 25 -23.14 -24.45 3.52
CA LEU A 25 -23.62 -24.73 4.88
C LEU A 25 -22.60 -24.61 6.02
N GLY A 26 -21.76 -23.57 5.98
CA GLY A 26 -21.63 -22.75 7.19
C GLY A 26 -22.74 -21.70 7.12
N TRP A 27 -23.64 -21.62 8.10
CA TRP A 27 -24.47 -20.42 8.24
C TRP A 27 -23.47 -19.27 8.34
N ALA A 28 -23.36 -18.43 7.31
CA ALA A 28 -22.65 -17.18 7.43
C ALA A 28 -23.42 -16.40 8.50
N ALA A 29 -22.90 -16.42 9.73
CA ALA A 29 -23.60 -15.89 10.89
C ALA A 29 -23.83 -14.37 10.78
N CYS A 30 -23.03 -13.73 9.93
CA CYS A 30 -23.25 -12.38 9.44
C CYS A 30 -23.68 -12.43 7.96
N ALA A 31 -24.62 -11.55 7.57
CA ALA A 31 -25.03 -11.42 6.18
C ALA A 31 -23.84 -11.04 5.26
N PRO A 32 -23.88 -11.38 3.96
CA PRO A 32 -22.85 -10.99 2.99
C PRO A 32 -22.59 -9.48 3.01
N ILE A 33 -21.35 -9.08 2.74
CA ILE A 33 -20.89 -7.70 2.88
C ILE A 33 -21.68 -6.71 2.00
N ASP A 34 -22.09 -7.15 0.82
CA ASP A 34 -22.85 -6.35 -0.16
C ASP A 34 -24.37 -6.32 0.09
N THR A 35 -24.84 -7.00 1.14
CA THR A 35 -26.25 -6.89 1.54
C THR A 35 -26.55 -5.42 1.84
N PRO A 36 -27.69 -4.86 1.45
CA PRO A 36 -28.03 -3.50 1.87
C PRO A 36 -28.10 -3.36 3.40
N PHE A 37 -27.79 -2.19 3.94
CA PHE A 37 -27.97 -1.91 5.35
C PHE A 37 -29.45 -2.04 5.76
N GLY A 38 -29.72 -2.73 6.86
CA GLY A 38 -31.09 -2.99 7.36
C GLY A 38 -31.92 -3.98 6.52
N ALA A 39 -31.32 -4.67 5.54
CA ALA A 39 -32.00 -5.64 4.67
C ALA A 39 -31.56 -7.08 4.95
N GLU A 40 -31.18 -7.40 6.20
CA GLU A 40 -30.75 -8.73 6.58
C GLU A 40 -31.87 -9.77 6.35
N PRO A 41 -31.53 -10.98 5.89
CA PRO A 41 -32.48 -12.08 5.88
C PRO A 41 -33.03 -12.31 7.29
N ALA A 42 -34.34 -12.53 7.43
CA ALA A 42 -34.99 -12.78 8.72
C ALA A 42 -34.41 -13.98 9.50
N ALA A 43 -33.66 -14.86 8.83
CA ALA A 43 -32.93 -15.98 9.43
C ALA A 43 -31.69 -15.56 10.26
N VAL A 44 -31.19 -14.33 10.10
CA VAL A 44 -30.05 -13.82 10.88
C VAL A 44 -30.59 -13.24 12.19
N ALA A 45 -30.67 -14.08 13.24
CA ALA A 45 -31.09 -13.66 14.57
C ALA A 45 -29.96 -12.90 15.28
N LEU A 46 -29.87 -11.58 15.05
CA LEU A 46 -28.88 -10.73 15.73
C LEU A 46 -29.36 -10.29 17.12
N ARG A 47 -28.44 -10.29 18.07
CA ARG A 47 -28.64 -9.81 19.44
C ARG A 47 -28.07 -8.40 19.57
N PRO A 48 -28.90 -7.39 19.86
CA PRO A 48 -28.43 -6.02 20.05
C PRO A 48 -27.76 -5.85 21.42
N GLN A 49 -26.64 -5.14 21.43
CA GLN A 49 -25.94 -4.66 22.62
C GLN A 49 -25.75 -3.15 22.48
N PRO A 50 -26.64 -2.33 23.07
CA PRO A 50 -26.45 -0.88 23.10
C PRO A 50 -25.20 -0.51 23.90
N LEU A 51 -24.49 0.50 23.44
CA LEU A 51 -23.28 1.02 24.08
C LEU A 51 -23.54 2.39 24.71
N ALA A 52 -22.93 2.62 25.88
CA ALA A 52 -22.87 3.92 26.55
C ALA A 52 -21.86 4.88 25.89
N LEU A 53 -21.39 4.53 24.69
CA LEU A 53 -20.36 5.21 23.92
C LEU A 53 -20.83 5.35 22.47
N ALA A 54 -20.64 6.52 21.87
CA ALA A 54 -20.81 6.72 20.44
C ALA A 54 -19.53 6.34 19.67
N LEU A 55 -19.63 5.73 18.48
CA LEU A 55 -18.48 5.47 17.58
C LEU A 55 -18.52 6.41 16.35
N ASP A 56 -18.49 7.71 16.62
CA ASP A 56 -18.58 8.80 15.64
C ASP A 56 -17.22 9.46 15.31
N GLY A 57 -16.13 8.97 15.90
CA GLY A 57 -14.80 9.54 15.73
C GLY A 57 -13.69 8.73 16.42
N PRO A 58 -12.41 9.07 16.14
CA PRO A 58 -11.25 8.38 16.70
C PRO A 58 -11.21 8.44 18.23
N ARG A 59 -10.79 7.35 18.87
CA ARG A 59 -10.69 7.23 20.33
C ARG A 59 -9.77 6.09 20.75
N VAL A 60 -9.46 6.04 22.05
CA VAL A 60 -8.74 4.92 22.66
C VAL A 60 -9.71 4.10 23.49
N LEU A 61 -9.82 2.80 23.17
CA LEU A 61 -10.68 1.84 23.84
C LEU A 61 -9.86 0.84 24.67
N LEU A 62 -10.51 0.21 25.65
CA LEU A 62 -9.95 -0.87 26.44
C LEU A 62 -10.01 -2.16 25.62
N GLY A 63 -8.87 -2.82 25.50
CA GLY A 63 -8.74 -4.11 24.84
C GLY A 63 -9.08 -5.30 25.72
N LEU A 64 -9.27 -6.45 25.10
CA LEU A 64 -9.61 -7.73 25.75
C LEU A 64 -8.56 -8.19 26.75
N HIS A 65 -7.32 -7.71 26.65
CA HIS A 65 -6.21 -8.06 27.53
C HIS A 65 -5.73 -6.86 28.37
N GLY A 66 -6.55 -5.81 28.49
CA GLY A 66 -6.25 -4.62 29.28
C GLY A 66 -5.36 -3.59 28.54
N GLU A 67 -5.05 -3.82 27.28
CA GLU A 67 -4.30 -2.91 26.41
C GLU A 67 -5.13 -1.72 25.95
N ARG A 68 -4.45 -0.70 25.42
CA ARG A 68 -5.08 0.47 24.80
C ARG A 68 -5.23 0.24 23.30
N VAL A 69 -6.46 0.10 22.82
CA VAL A 69 -6.78 -0.09 21.40
C VAL A 69 -7.07 1.26 20.77
N GLN A 70 -6.28 1.65 19.75
CA GLN A 70 -6.56 2.84 18.95
C GLN A 70 -7.69 2.53 17.97
N ALA A 71 -8.89 3.03 18.27
CA ALA A 71 -10.07 2.84 17.45
C ALA A 71 -10.27 4.07 16.56
N ASP A 72 -10.18 3.84 15.25
CA ASP A 72 -10.46 4.85 14.23
C ASP A 72 -11.88 4.65 13.66
N THR A 73 -12.38 5.65 12.96
CA THR A 73 -13.59 5.59 12.13
C THR A 73 -13.55 4.50 11.07
N ARG A 74 -12.37 4.15 10.56
CA ARG A 74 -12.16 2.98 9.69
C ARG A 74 -11.89 1.76 10.56
N LEU A 75 -12.65 0.68 10.38
CA LEU A 75 -12.48 -0.55 11.18
C LEU A 75 -11.21 -1.33 10.79
N ILE A 76 -10.85 -1.21 9.51
CA ILE A 76 -9.65 -1.75 8.89
C ILE A 76 -8.94 -0.57 8.22
N SER A 77 -7.68 -0.35 8.57
CA SER A 77 -6.89 0.73 7.98
C SER A 77 -5.41 0.36 7.84
N VAL A 78 -4.75 1.08 6.95
CA VAL A 78 -3.28 1.13 6.85
C VAL A 78 -2.94 2.61 6.91
N ALA A 79 -1.99 3.00 7.76
CA ALA A 79 -1.70 4.43 7.93
C ALA A 79 -1.14 5.01 6.62
N GLU A 80 -1.37 6.30 6.41
CA GLU A 80 -0.87 7.02 5.21
C GLU A 80 0.53 7.60 5.46
N ASP A 81 0.94 7.75 6.73
CA ASP A 81 2.16 8.40 7.21
C ASP A 81 3.37 7.46 7.36
N GLY A 82 3.40 6.36 6.60
CA GLY A 82 4.55 5.47 6.49
C GLY A 82 4.55 4.28 7.45
N ASP A 83 3.70 4.24 8.49
CA ASP A 83 3.40 3.00 9.22
C ASP A 83 2.41 2.16 8.40
N LEU A 84 2.97 1.30 7.55
CA LEU A 84 2.18 0.42 6.69
C LEU A 84 1.66 -0.82 7.44
N THR A 85 1.74 -0.89 8.76
CA THR A 85 1.17 -2.00 9.53
C THR A 85 -0.35 -1.98 9.43
N PRO A 86 -1.00 -3.10 9.08
CA PRO A 86 -2.46 -3.15 8.99
C PRO A 86 -3.07 -3.09 10.38
N ARG A 87 -4.02 -2.18 10.58
CA ARG A 87 -4.74 -1.98 11.84
C ARG A 87 -6.17 -2.51 11.69
N LEU A 88 -6.50 -3.51 12.50
CA LEU A 88 -7.84 -4.09 12.61
C LEU A 88 -8.18 -4.07 14.10
N TRP A 89 -9.13 -3.24 14.51
CA TRP A 89 -9.25 -2.92 15.94
C TRP A 89 -10.49 -3.53 16.61
N THR A 90 -11.57 -3.82 15.89
CA THR A 90 -12.85 -4.21 16.50
C THR A 90 -12.81 -5.51 17.29
N ASP A 91 -12.01 -6.48 16.84
CA ASP A 91 -11.88 -7.78 17.48
C ASP A 91 -10.99 -7.72 18.73
N ALA A 92 -10.19 -6.66 18.90
CA ALA A 92 -9.31 -6.46 20.05
C ALA A 92 -10.01 -5.79 21.24
N VAL A 93 -11.17 -5.15 21.04
CA VAL A 93 -11.85 -4.35 22.07
C VAL A 93 -12.66 -5.21 23.03
N ASP A 94 -12.55 -4.92 24.34
CA ASP A 94 -13.49 -5.47 25.32
C ASP A 94 -14.80 -4.66 25.31
N TRP A 95 -15.73 -5.09 24.48
CA TRP A 95 -17.02 -4.41 24.34
C TRP A 95 -17.90 -4.47 25.59
N ARG A 96 -17.63 -5.34 26.56
CA ARG A 96 -18.47 -5.53 27.76
C ARG A 96 -18.41 -4.31 28.66
N VAL A 97 -17.26 -3.63 28.73
CA VAL A 97 -17.09 -2.45 29.59
C VAL A 97 -17.85 -1.23 29.09
N TYR A 98 -18.30 -1.26 27.84
CA TYR A 98 -19.03 -0.16 27.19
C TYR A 98 -20.53 -0.39 27.07
N ALA A 99 -21.05 -1.50 27.60
CA ALA A 99 -22.48 -1.80 27.53
C ALA A 99 -23.31 -0.69 28.23
N SER A 100 -24.38 -0.25 27.59
CA SER A 100 -25.38 0.60 28.22
C SER A 100 -26.06 -0.11 29.39
N ARG A 101 -26.62 0.66 30.32
CA ARG A 101 -27.49 0.12 31.34
C ARG A 101 -28.75 -0.48 30.69
N ALA A 102 -29.34 -1.46 31.36
CA ALA A 102 -30.55 -2.10 30.90
C ALA A 102 -31.67 -1.05 30.67
N GLY A 103 -32.23 -1.04 29.46
CA GLY A 103 -33.29 -0.11 29.07
C GLY A 103 -32.82 1.26 28.56
N GLU A 104 -31.51 1.57 28.62
CA GLU A 104 -30.99 2.82 28.08
C GLU A 104 -30.63 2.69 26.59
N PRO A 105 -31.19 3.55 25.71
CA PRO A 105 -30.77 3.60 24.32
C PRO A 105 -29.33 4.07 24.18
N GLY A 106 -28.53 3.36 23.38
CA GLY A 106 -27.16 3.76 23.03
C GLY A 106 -27.10 4.49 21.70
N ALA A 107 -26.22 5.49 21.57
CA ALA A 107 -25.90 6.13 20.28
C ALA A 107 -25.19 5.16 19.31
N THR A 108 -24.67 4.05 19.84
CA THR A 108 -24.13 2.94 19.05
C THR A 108 -24.72 1.64 19.58
N VAL A 109 -25.09 0.73 18.67
CA VAL A 109 -25.59 -0.60 19.00
C VAL A 109 -24.77 -1.64 18.25
N LEU A 110 -24.16 -2.57 18.99
CA LEU A 110 -23.49 -3.72 18.39
C LEU A 110 -24.51 -4.82 18.13
N GLN A 111 -24.54 -5.36 16.92
CA GLN A 111 -25.40 -6.49 16.57
C GLN A 111 -24.54 -7.74 16.47
N ARG A 112 -24.79 -8.70 17.35
CA ARG A 112 -24.01 -9.94 17.43
C ARG A 112 -24.81 -11.14 16.95
N ASP A 113 -24.14 -12.12 16.35
CA ASP A 113 -24.77 -13.41 16.08
C ASP A 113 -25.03 -14.21 17.37
N ALA A 114 -25.57 -15.43 17.22
CA ALA A 114 -25.85 -16.32 18.35
C ALA A 114 -24.59 -16.72 19.14
N ASP A 115 -23.43 -16.76 18.47
CA ASP A 115 -22.13 -17.13 19.03
C ASP A 115 -21.39 -15.92 19.64
N GLY A 116 -21.96 -14.72 19.52
CA GLY A 116 -21.41 -13.48 20.07
C GLY A 116 -20.46 -12.73 19.11
N ARG A 117 -20.32 -13.15 17.85
CA ARG A 117 -19.50 -12.45 16.84
C ARG A 117 -20.18 -11.15 16.43
N LEU A 118 -19.40 -10.09 16.27
CA LEU A 118 -19.90 -8.77 15.88
C LEU A 118 -20.22 -8.70 14.39
N CYS A 119 -21.49 -8.72 14.02
CA CYS A 119 -21.91 -8.67 12.61
C CYS A 119 -22.22 -7.26 12.10
N ARG A 120 -22.71 -6.38 12.98
CA ARG A 120 -23.07 -5.01 12.62
C ARG A 120 -22.76 -4.04 13.75
N ILE A 121 -22.47 -2.80 13.39
CA ILE A 121 -22.38 -1.67 14.31
C ILE A 121 -23.36 -0.63 13.80
N ASP A 122 -24.44 -0.40 14.53
CA ASP A 122 -25.47 0.59 14.17
C ASP A 122 -25.15 1.90 14.86
N ARG A 123 -25.17 2.99 14.10
CA ARG A 123 -25.02 4.35 14.62
C ARG A 123 -26.37 5.03 14.58
N TYR A 124 -26.68 5.69 15.68
CA TYR A 124 -27.89 6.47 15.82
C TYR A 124 -27.55 7.88 16.28
N ARG A 125 -28.36 8.84 15.83
CA ARG A 125 -28.31 10.22 16.29
C ARG A 125 -29.65 10.65 16.86
N GLN A 126 -29.61 11.63 17.74
CA GLN A 126 -30.81 12.25 18.29
C GLN A 126 -31.29 13.36 17.36
N VAL A 127 -32.53 13.27 16.88
CA VAL A 127 -33.19 14.29 16.06
C VAL A 127 -34.53 14.63 16.71
N ARG A 128 -34.67 15.86 17.21
CA ARG A 128 -35.91 16.34 17.85
C ARG A 128 -36.42 15.40 18.95
N GLY A 129 -35.51 14.91 19.80
CA GLY A 129 -35.83 14.00 20.92
C GLY A 129 -36.15 12.57 20.50
N ARG A 130 -35.95 12.20 19.23
CA ARG A 130 -36.09 10.83 18.74
C ARG A 130 -34.76 10.31 18.25
N GLN A 131 -34.48 9.05 18.59
CA GLN A 131 -33.35 8.34 18.05
C GLN A 131 -33.65 7.90 16.61
N VAL A 132 -32.79 8.32 15.69
CA VAL A 132 -32.90 8.00 14.27
C VAL A 132 -31.63 7.30 13.85
N GLU A 133 -31.78 6.21 13.12
CA GLU A 133 -30.65 5.49 12.51
C GLU A 133 -29.90 6.45 11.59
N ASP A 134 -28.59 6.51 11.74
CA ASP A 134 -27.70 7.39 10.98
C ASP A 134 -26.88 6.61 9.95
N GLY A 135 -26.64 5.33 10.23
CA GLY A 135 -25.85 4.43 9.40
C GLY A 135 -25.15 3.40 10.25
N GLY A 136 -24.02 2.90 9.78
CA GLY A 136 -23.28 1.90 10.53
C GLY A 136 -22.28 1.13 9.69
N TYR A 137 -21.84 0.01 10.23
CA TYR A 137 -20.88 -0.89 9.59
C TYR A 137 -21.45 -2.30 9.56
N ARG A 138 -21.26 -3.02 8.46
CA ARG A 138 -21.35 -4.47 8.42
C ARG A 138 -19.96 -5.07 8.40
N LEU A 139 -19.77 -6.17 9.12
CA LEU A 139 -18.50 -6.87 9.23
C LEU A 139 -18.62 -8.26 8.62
N ALA A 140 -17.57 -8.71 7.94
CA ALA A 140 -17.45 -10.06 7.41
C ALA A 140 -16.12 -10.68 7.86
N TYR A 141 -16.14 -12.00 8.03
CA TYR A 141 -15.06 -12.76 8.64
C TYR A 141 -14.59 -13.87 7.70
N ASP A 142 -13.32 -14.23 7.80
CA ASP A 142 -12.77 -15.38 7.09
C ASP A 142 -13.26 -16.71 7.70
N ALA A 143 -12.89 -17.82 7.08
CA ALA A 143 -13.25 -19.16 7.56
C ALA A 143 -12.66 -19.51 8.93
N GLN A 144 -11.67 -18.75 9.41
CA GLN A 144 -11.08 -18.89 10.75
C GLN A 144 -11.71 -17.93 11.76
N GLY A 145 -12.74 -17.17 11.37
CA GLY A 145 -13.48 -16.27 12.24
C GLY A 145 -12.76 -14.96 12.53
N ARG A 146 -11.79 -14.55 11.71
CA ARG A 146 -11.09 -13.26 11.86
C ARG A 146 -11.70 -12.22 10.94
N LEU A 147 -11.74 -10.96 11.37
CA LEU A 147 -12.21 -9.86 10.51
C LEU A 147 -11.48 -9.86 9.16
N ALA A 148 -12.26 -9.97 8.10
CA ALA A 148 -11.79 -10.02 6.71
C ALA A 148 -12.32 -8.86 5.87
N ALA A 149 -13.46 -8.26 6.23
CA ALA A 149 -13.94 -7.06 5.58
C ALA A 149 -14.90 -6.25 6.44
N TYR A 150 -15.07 -4.97 6.09
CA TYR A 150 -16.21 -4.18 6.53
C TYR A 150 -16.81 -3.36 5.37
N ALA A 151 -18.08 -3.00 5.51
CA ALA A 151 -18.79 -2.04 4.67
C ALA A 151 -19.47 -0.99 5.54
N GLU A 152 -19.18 0.29 5.30
CA GLU A 152 -19.84 1.42 5.95
C GLU A 152 -21.07 1.84 5.14
N PHE A 153 -22.16 2.18 5.83
CA PHE A 153 -23.42 2.62 5.25
C PHE A 153 -23.95 3.87 5.94
N THR A 154 -24.78 4.64 5.24
CA THR A 154 -25.66 5.65 5.84
C THR A 154 -27.12 5.22 5.75
N SER A 155 -27.95 5.73 6.65
CA SER A 155 -29.39 5.54 6.58
C SER A 155 -30.06 6.42 5.50
N ALA A 156 -29.34 7.40 4.94
CA ALA A 156 -29.87 8.38 4.01
C ALA A 156 -29.96 7.84 2.57
N ARG A 157 -31.04 7.10 2.27
CA ARG A 157 -31.58 6.68 0.94
C ARG A 157 -30.67 5.85 0.02
N SER A 158 -29.36 5.94 0.14
CA SER A 158 -28.40 5.10 -0.58
C SER A 158 -28.24 3.79 0.16
N LYS A 159 -28.83 2.72 -0.36
CA LYS A 159 -28.62 1.34 0.10
C LYS A 159 -27.23 0.77 -0.27
N ARG A 160 -26.35 1.58 -0.86
CA ARG A 160 -24.98 1.20 -1.23
C ARG A 160 -24.01 1.55 -0.11
N ALA A 161 -22.97 0.73 0.03
CA ALA A 161 -21.85 1.03 0.92
C ALA A 161 -21.17 2.35 0.51
N LEU A 162 -20.87 3.19 1.50
CA LEU A 162 -20.05 4.39 1.32
C LEU A 162 -18.59 4.04 1.10
N GLN A 163 -18.11 3.08 1.89
CA GLN A 163 -16.73 2.63 1.89
C GLN A 163 -16.73 1.14 2.24
N GLN A 164 -15.82 0.39 1.62
CA GLN A 164 -15.47 -0.95 2.02
C GLN A 164 -13.98 -1.02 2.31
N ALA A 165 -13.59 -2.00 3.11
CA ALA A 165 -12.20 -2.39 3.26
C ALA A 165 -12.12 -3.89 3.46
N CYS A 166 -11.09 -4.51 2.91
CA CYS A 166 -10.94 -5.96 2.89
C CYS A 166 -9.49 -6.35 3.19
N VAL A 167 -9.34 -7.53 3.78
CA VAL A 167 -8.06 -8.08 4.24
C VAL A 167 -7.94 -9.50 3.71
N SER A 168 -6.92 -9.73 2.90
CA SER A 168 -6.55 -11.07 2.43
C SER A 168 -5.50 -11.66 3.36
N ARG A 169 -5.60 -12.97 3.59
CA ARG A 169 -4.66 -13.74 4.42
C ARG A 169 -4.18 -14.99 3.71
N ASP A 170 -2.97 -15.43 4.05
CA ASP A 170 -2.47 -16.74 3.64
C ASP A 170 -3.09 -17.87 4.50
N GLY A 171 -2.78 -19.12 4.16
CA GLY A 171 -3.27 -20.29 4.89
C GLY A 171 -2.77 -20.39 6.34
N GLN A 172 -1.76 -19.61 6.73
CA GLN A 172 -1.26 -19.50 8.10
C GLN A 172 -1.87 -18.29 8.84
N GLY A 173 -2.72 -17.51 8.16
CA GLY A 173 -3.43 -16.39 8.75
C GLY A 173 -2.73 -15.04 8.68
N ARG A 174 -1.58 -14.96 8.02
CA ARG A 174 -0.84 -13.71 7.91
C ARG A 174 -1.49 -12.82 6.86
N VAL A 175 -1.56 -11.51 7.13
CA VAL A 175 -2.05 -10.55 6.13
C VAL A 175 -1.15 -10.60 4.90
N THR A 176 -1.76 -10.71 3.72
CA THR A 176 -1.10 -10.66 2.41
C THR A 176 -1.52 -9.43 1.61
N ALA A 177 -2.72 -8.90 1.84
CA ALA A 177 -3.17 -7.65 1.24
C ALA A 177 -4.20 -6.93 2.13
N VAL A 178 -4.20 -5.61 2.08
CA VAL A 178 -5.31 -4.75 2.55
C VAL A 178 -5.69 -3.79 1.44
N PHE A 179 -6.98 -3.59 1.20
CA PHE A 179 -7.48 -2.67 0.18
C PHE A 179 -8.79 -2.02 0.62
N LEU A 180 -9.02 -0.78 0.18
CA LEU A 180 -10.08 0.13 0.67
C LEU A 180 -11.12 0.38 -0.43
N ASP A 181 -11.61 -0.69 -1.03
CA ASP A 181 -12.54 -0.72 -2.16
C ASP A 181 -13.40 -1.99 -2.13
N ASP A 182 -14.11 -2.28 -3.23
CA ASP A 182 -15.06 -3.40 -3.34
C ASP A 182 -14.40 -4.76 -3.05
N CYS A 183 -14.94 -5.48 -2.05
CA CYS A 183 -14.45 -6.79 -1.65
C CYS A 183 -14.80 -7.92 -2.63
N GLY A 184 -15.70 -7.69 -3.59
CA GLY A 184 -16.09 -8.68 -4.60
C GLY A 184 -15.20 -8.73 -5.84
N GLY A 185 -14.32 -7.74 -6.01
CA GLY A 185 -13.51 -7.54 -7.21
C GLY A 185 -12.01 -7.80 -7.05
N ALA A 186 -11.26 -7.59 -8.13
CA ALA A 186 -9.80 -7.51 -8.05
C ALA A 186 -9.40 -6.20 -7.33
N PRO A 187 -8.47 -6.24 -6.36
CA PRO A 187 -8.08 -5.05 -5.60
C PRO A 187 -7.54 -3.95 -6.52
N SER A 188 -8.12 -2.76 -6.47
CA SER A 188 -7.68 -1.65 -7.34
C SER A 188 -6.54 -0.82 -6.75
N ARG A 189 -6.49 -0.72 -5.40
CA ARG A 189 -5.51 0.10 -4.65
C ARG A 189 -4.99 -0.61 -3.39
N PRO A 190 -4.40 -1.81 -3.53
CA PRO A 190 -3.96 -2.60 -2.41
C PRO A 190 -2.65 -2.12 -1.79
N VAL A 191 -2.47 -2.46 -0.52
CA VAL A 191 -1.17 -2.59 0.14
C VAL A 191 -0.90 -4.08 0.29
N TYR A 192 0.15 -4.59 -0.38
CA TYR A 192 0.55 -5.99 -0.30
C TYR A 192 1.67 -6.20 0.72
N TYR A 193 1.63 -7.34 1.40
CA TYR A 193 2.62 -7.78 2.38
C TYR A 193 3.28 -9.06 1.89
N VAL A 194 4.45 -8.93 1.27
CA VAL A 194 5.12 -10.06 0.62
C VAL A 194 6.06 -10.73 1.60
N ARG A 195 5.83 -12.03 1.81
CA ARG A 195 6.62 -12.88 2.70
C ARG A 195 7.35 -13.95 1.91
N ASP A 196 8.48 -14.41 2.44
CA ASP A 196 9.10 -15.65 1.96
C ASP A 196 8.31 -16.89 2.44
N ASP A 197 8.78 -18.07 2.03
CA ASP A 197 8.15 -19.34 2.40
C ASP A 197 8.30 -19.68 3.89
N ALA A 198 9.28 -19.08 4.59
CA ALA A 198 9.43 -19.19 6.04
C ALA A 198 8.47 -18.25 6.81
N GLY A 199 7.87 -17.28 6.11
CA GLY A 199 6.93 -16.31 6.67
C GLY A 199 7.56 -14.97 7.06
N ALA A 200 8.85 -14.76 6.82
CA ALA A 200 9.51 -13.49 7.07
C ALA A 200 8.99 -12.43 6.09
N LEU A 201 8.68 -11.23 6.60
CA LEU A 201 8.20 -10.14 5.77
C LEU A 201 9.37 -9.52 5.01
N LEU A 202 9.36 -9.65 3.68
CA LEU A 202 10.43 -9.18 2.82
C LEU A 202 10.20 -7.74 2.37
N ARG A 203 8.95 -7.43 2.00
CA ARG A 203 8.59 -6.12 1.49
C ARG A 203 7.10 -5.81 1.62
N ILE A 204 6.81 -4.53 1.65
CA ILE A 204 5.45 -3.98 1.59
C ILE A 204 5.33 -3.18 0.29
N ILE A 205 4.32 -3.47 -0.52
CA ILE A 205 4.06 -2.80 -1.80
C ILE A 205 2.79 -1.97 -1.65
N ASP A 206 2.93 -0.65 -1.63
CA ASP A 206 1.82 0.29 -1.51
C ASP A 206 1.42 0.81 -2.89
N LEU A 207 0.24 0.41 -3.35
CA LEU A 207 -0.35 0.82 -4.63
C LEU A 207 -1.52 1.79 -4.45
N ARG A 208 -1.69 2.42 -3.27
CA ARG A 208 -2.82 3.33 -3.00
C ARG A 208 -2.80 4.57 -3.89
N ALA A 209 -1.62 5.04 -4.29
CA ALA A 209 -1.45 6.11 -5.28
C ALA A 209 -1.60 5.63 -6.74
N GLY A 210 -1.94 4.37 -6.95
CA GLY A 210 -1.99 3.71 -8.26
C GLY A 210 -0.61 3.27 -8.77
N PRO A 211 -0.55 2.60 -9.95
CA PRO A 211 0.70 2.04 -10.48
C PRO A 211 1.79 3.08 -10.74
N LEU A 212 1.39 4.32 -11.04
CA LEU A 212 2.30 5.43 -11.35
C LEU A 212 2.95 6.06 -10.10
N GLY A 213 2.41 5.78 -8.92
CA GLY A 213 2.89 6.26 -7.62
C GLY A 213 3.22 5.14 -6.66
N ALA A 214 3.51 3.94 -7.18
CA ALA A 214 3.78 2.76 -6.36
C ALA A 214 5.03 2.96 -5.50
N LEU A 215 4.92 2.55 -4.24
CA LEU A 215 6.01 2.53 -3.28
C LEU A 215 6.31 1.08 -2.88
N VAL A 216 7.59 0.72 -2.78
CA VAL A 216 8.01 -0.58 -2.27
C VAL A 216 8.97 -0.38 -1.10
N HIS A 217 8.54 -0.78 0.09
CA HIS A 217 9.37 -0.81 1.29
C HIS A 217 10.03 -2.17 1.37
N ARG A 218 11.34 -2.25 1.12
CA ARG A 218 12.12 -3.46 1.37
C ARG A 218 12.54 -3.46 2.83
N LEU A 219 12.40 -4.60 3.50
CA LEU A 219 12.63 -4.71 4.93
C LEU A 219 13.93 -5.47 5.24
N ASN A 220 14.50 -5.17 6.40
CA ASN A 220 15.51 -5.98 7.06
C ASN A 220 14.83 -7.17 7.77
N ALA A 221 15.63 -8.14 8.22
CA ALA A 221 15.13 -9.32 8.93
C ALA A 221 14.43 -8.99 10.27
N ASP A 222 14.76 -7.85 10.87
CA ASP A 222 14.12 -7.32 12.09
C ASP A 222 12.80 -6.57 11.82
N GLY A 223 12.38 -6.47 10.54
CA GLY A 223 11.17 -5.76 10.13
C GLY A 223 11.34 -4.25 9.90
N THR A 224 12.53 -3.68 10.15
CA THR A 224 12.80 -2.27 9.86
C THR A 224 12.89 -2.03 8.35
N THR A 225 12.55 -0.83 7.89
CA THR A 225 12.68 -0.48 6.47
C THR A 225 14.16 -0.32 6.12
N ARG A 226 14.63 -1.14 5.18
CA ARG A 226 15.98 -1.07 4.62
C ARG A 226 16.11 0.00 3.54
N VAL A 227 15.14 0.04 2.63
CA VAL A 227 15.10 0.97 1.51
C VAL A 227 13.66 1.13 1.04
N VAL A 228 13.30 2.33 0.60
CA VAL A 228 12.02 2.60 -0.06
C VAL A 228 12.28 2.88 -1.53
N TYR A 229 11.65 2.12 -2.42
CA TYR A 229 11.65 2.41 -3.85
C TYR A 229 10.37 3.15 -4.24
N ARG A 230 10.49 4.08 -5.19
CA ARG A 230 9.37 4.81 -5.77
C ARG A 230 9.43 4.75 -7.29
N SER A 231 8.28 4.62 -7.94
CA SER A 231 8.14 4.91 -9.39
C SER A 231 7.61 6.31 -9.66
N ARG A 232 7.99 6.85 -10.81
CA ARG A 232 7.38 8.03 -11.44
C ARG A 232 7.51 7.96 -12.96
N PRO A 233 6.74 8.74 -13.72
CA PRO A 233 6.97 8.91 -15.15
C PRO A 233 8.41 9.36 -15.43
N ASP A 234 9.04 8.76 -16.44
CA ASP A 234 10.39 9.13 -16.88
C ASP A 234 10.31 10.38 -17.77
N PRO A 235 10.88 11.52 -17.34
CA PRO A 235 10.83 12.75 -18.14
C PRO A 235 11.64 12.64 -19.45
N ASP A 236 12.59 11.72 -19.53
CA ASP A 236 13.46 11.56 -20.71
C ASP A 236 12.89 10.54 -21.71
N ARG A 237 11.86 9.78 -21.32
CA ARG A 237 11.27 8.70 -22.13
C ARG A 237 9.76 8.69 -21.99
N ASP A 238 9.08 9.18 -23.04
CA ASP A 238 7.63 9.23 -23.08
C ASP A 238 6.98 7.86 -22.85
N GLY A 239 5.95 7.82 -22.00
CA GLY A 239 5.25 6.61 -21.57
C GLY A 239 6.06 5.63 -20.71
N ALA A 240 7.33 5.90 -20.41
CA ALA A 240 8.15 5.04 -19.56
C ALA A 240 8.05 5.44 -18.09
N MET A 241 8.34 4.48 -17.21
CA MET A 241 8.45 4.69 -15.77
C MET A 241 9.89 4.51 -15.35
N ILE A 242 10.35 5.37 -14.44
CA ILE A 242 11.64 5.23 -13.79
C ILE A 242 11.43 4.98 -12.30
N ALA A 243 12.02 3.91 -11.79
CA ALA A 243 11.95 3.52 -10.40
C ALA A 243 13.33 3.63 -9.75
N TYR A 244 13.40 4.14 -8.53
CA TYR A 244 14.67 4.39 -7.84
C TYR A 244 14.47 4.33 -6.33
N ALA A 245 15.59 4.13 -5.61
CA ALA A 245 15.60 4.21 -4.16
C ALA A 245 15.46 5.66 -3.71
N LEU A 246 14.54 5.92 -2.78
CA LEU A 246 14.44 7.21 -2.11
C LEU A 246 15.66 7.40 -1.20
N PRO A 247 16.35 8.55 -1.31
CA PRO A 247 17.44 8.88 -0.42
C PRO A 247 16.92 9.20 0.98
N SER A 248 17.83 9.20 1.96
CA SER A 248 17.50 9.49 3.35
C SER A 248 17.12 10.96 3.57
N ASN A 249 17.71 11.89 2.79
CA ASN A 249 17.38 13.31 2.84
C ASN A 249 16.27 13.66 1.83
N PRO A 250 15.05 14.04 2.28
CA PRO A 250 13.94 14.35 1.39
C PRO A 250 14.07 15.70 0.66
N GLN A 251 15.02 16.56 1.05
CA GLN A 251 15.21 17.88 0.46
C GLN A 251 16.07 17.85 -0.81
N ASP A 252 16.77 16.75 -1.07
CA ASP A 252 17.63 16.65 -2.24
C ASP A 252 16.82 16.55 -3.54
N ARG A 253 17.28 17.26 -4.56
CA ARG A 253 16.71 17.18 -5.91
C ARG A 253 17.19 15.90 -6.59
N ILE A 254 16.37 14.86 -6.49
CA ILE A 254 16.71 13.53 -6.99
C ILE A 254 16.74 13.51 -8.53
N LEU A 255 17.81 12.96 -9.09
CA LEU A 255 17.96 12.67 -10.52
C LEU A 255 18.13 11.15 -10.72
N PRO A 256 17.05 10.40 -10.97
CA PRO A 256 17.14 8.99 -11.31
C PRO A 256 17.83 8.82 -12.67
N VAL A 257 18.86 7.99 -12.73
CA VAL A 257 19.63 7.70 -13.95
C VAL A 257 19.55 6.22 -14.24
N ALA A 258 19.12 5.87 -15.45
CA ALA A 258 19.07 4.47 -15.88
C ALA A 258 20.46 3.79 -15.79
N PRO A 259 20.54 2.50 -15.45
CA PRO A 259 21.80 1.78 -15.37
C PRO A 259 22.61 1.90 -16.68
N GLY A 260 23.87 2.32 -16.58
CA GLY A 260 24.75 2.47 -17.73
C GLY A 260 24.41 3.63 -18.69
N ALA A 261 23.46 4.50 -18.32
CA ALA A 261 23.15 5.71 -19.09
C ALA A 261 23.89 6.94 -18.53
N SER A 262 24.05 7.97 -19.36
CA SER A 262 24.43 9.30 -18.86
C SER A 262 23.24 9.92 -18.09
N PRO A 263 23.46 10.71 -17.03
CA PRO A 263 22.47 11.70 -16.60
C PRO A 263 22.15 12.65 -17.76
N ILE A 264 20.91 13.13 -17.79
CA ILE A 264 20.46 14.17 -18.70
C ILE A 264 19.90 15.29 -17.83
N VAL A 265 20.55 16.46 -17.87
CA VAL A 265 20.03 17.68 -17.24
C VAL A 265 20.05 18.80 -18.27
N ILE A 266 18.92 19.48 -18.44
CA ILE A 266 18.79 20.59 -19.37
C ILE A 266 18.98 21.88 -18.57
N THR A 267 20.01 22.64 -18.90
CA THR A 267 20.27 23.98 -18.35
C THR A 267 19.86 25.09 -19.32
N GLU A 268 19.58 24.73 -20.58
CA GLU A 268 19.27 25.66 -21.69
C GLU A 268 20.43 26.60 -22.07
N ILE A 269 21.57 26.52 -21.38
CA ILE A 269 22.76 27.36 -21.60
C ILE A 269 23.88 26.49 -22.19
N PRO A 270 24.31 26.73 -23.45
CA PRO A 270 25.45 26.05 -24.05
C PRO A 270 26.78 26.36 -23.34
N ASP A 271 27.71 25.40 -23.39
CA ASP A 271 29.07 25.51 -22.85
C ASP A 271 29.14 25.87 -21.35
N GLU A 272 28.09 25.58 -20.60
CA GLU A 272 28.03 25.83 -19.15
C GLU A 272 28.83 24.77 -18.39
N PRO A 273 29.72 25.16 -17.46
CA PRO A 273 30.54 24.22 -16.73
C PRO A 273 29.72 23.42 -15.71
N TRP A 274 29.81 22.11 -15.80
CA TRP A 274 29.23 21.20 -14.82
C TRP A 274 30.32 20.38 -14.13
N ARG A 275 30.01 19.90 -12.91
CA ARG A 275 30.89 18.99 -12.16
C ARG A 275 30.10 17.94 -11.41
N VAL A 276 30.60 16.71 -11.42
CA VAL A 276 30.18 15.65 -10.51
C VAL A 276 31.18 15.61 -9.37
N VAL A 277 30.69 15.71 -8.15
CA VAL A 277 31.53 15.73 -6.95
C VAL A 277 31.09 14.66 -5.97
N ARG A 278 32.04 14.17 -5.17
CA ARG A 278 31.76 13.40 -3.97
C ARG A 278 31.96 14.29 -2.75
N VAL A 279 31.04 14.23 -1.81
CA VAL A 279 31.17 14.89 -0.50
C VAL A 279 31.46 13.87 0.61
N PRO A 280 32.12 14.30 1.71
CA PRO A 280 32.33 13.46 2.88
C PRO A 280 31.02 13.03 3.56
N ALA A 281 31.10 11.99 4.39
CA ALA A 281 29.95 11.35 5.03
C ALA A 281 29.18 12.29 5.98
N ASP A 282 29.93 13.01 6.81
CA ASP A 282 29.50 13.95 7.84
C ASP A 282 28.94 15.26 7.26
N THR A 283 29.11 15.49 5.96
CA THR A 283 28.70 16.71 5.26
C THR A 283 27.22 16.68 4.84
N VAL A 284 26.58 15.50 4.84
CA VAL A 284 25.21 15.29 4.35
C VAL A 284 24.19 15.12 5.50
N GLU A 285 24.66 14.92 6.73
CA GLU A 285 23.80 14.91 7.93
C GLU A 285 23.44 16.35 8.33
N GLY A 286 22.18 16.76 8.15
CA GLY A 286 21.68 18.08 8.59
C GLY A 286 21.27 19.03 7.47
N ASP A 287 21.65 20.30 7.57
CA ASP A 287 21.15 21.42 6.76
C ASP A 287 21.63 21.45 5.30
N GLY A 288 22.48 20.50 4.88
CA GLY A 288 23.01 20.39 3.53
C GLY A 288 23.91 21.55 3.07
N LEU A 289 24.08 22.60 3.88
CA LEU A 289 24.91 23.77 3.57
C LEU A 289 26.38 23.39 3.36
N PRO A 290 26.99 22.48 4.17
CA PRO A 290 28.36 22.05 3.96
C PRO A 290 28.62 21.44 2.58
N SER A 291 27.62 20.78 1.98
CA SER A 291 27.79 20.13 0.68
C SER A 291 28.07 21.10 -0.47
N TRP A 292 27.68 22.37 -0.31
CA TRP A 292 27.89 23.46 -1.27
C TRP A 292 29.29 24.06 -1.21
N ASP A 293 30.04 23.86 -0.11
CA ASP A 293 31.40 24.37 0.03
C ASP A 293 32.35 23.63 -0.93
N PRO A 294 32.94 24.30 -1.93
CA PRO A 294 33.87 23.66 -2.85
C PRO A 294 35.09 23.04 -2.16
N LYS A 295 35.47 23.51 -0.96
CA LYS A 295 36.63 23.00 -0.22
C LYS A 295 36.44 21.58 0.31
N VAL A 296 35.20 21.15 0.54
CA VAL A 296 34.89 19.80 1.00
C VAL A 296 34.58 18.85 -0.16
N GLN A 297 34.46 19.37 -1.38
CA GLN A 297 34.10 18.59 -2.57
C GLN A 297 35.33 17.91 -3.19
N THR A 298 35.24 16.60 -3.40
CA THR A 298 36.15 15.89 -4.30
C THR A 298 35.56 15.85 -5.70
N VAL A 299 36.14 16.58 -6.66
CA VAL A 299 35.68 16.54 -8.05
C VAL A 299 36.01 15.18 -8.68
N LEU A 300 34.98 14.47 -9.13
CA LEU A 300 35.09 13.17 -9.79
C LEU A 300 35.13 13.31 -11.31
N LEU A 301 34.23 14.13 -11.85
CA LEU A 301 34.07 14.40 -13.28
C LEU A 301 33.73 15.88 -13.47
N LYS A 302 34.06 16.42 -14.63
CA LYS A 302 33.67 17.78 -15.04
C LYS A 302 33.62 17.88 -16.56
N GLY A 303 32.91 18.87 -17.06
CA GLY A 303 32.80 19.16 -18.48
C GLY A 303 31.98 20.40 -18.75
N LEU A 304 31.59 20.57 -20.00
CA LEU A 304 30.70 21.64 -20.45
C LEU A 304 29.39 21.04 -20.96
N SER A 305 28.28 21.76 -20.83
CA SER A 305 27.02 21.40 -21.47
C SER A 305 27.18 21.46 -22.99
N ASN A 306 26.40 20.66 -23.72
CA ASN A 306 26.47 20.64 -25.19
C ASN A 306 25.79 21.87 -25.82
N ALA A 307 25.77 21.93 -27.16
CA ALA A 307 25.15 23.03 -27.91
C ALA A 307 23.65 23.25 -27.64
N GLN A 308 22.96 22.28 -27.03
CA GLN A 308 21.55 22.38 -26.61
C GLN A 308 21.41 22.69 -25.11
N GLY A 309 22.50 23.06 -24.44
CA GLY A 309 22.52 23.29 -23.00
C GLY A 309 22.21 22.02 -22.19
N ARG A 310 22.62 20.85 -22.68
CA ARG A 310 22.41 19.57 -21.96
C ARG A 310 23.71 19.09 -21.33
N VAL A 311 23.65 18.76 -20.05
CA VAL A 311 24.69 18.02 -19.36
C VAL A 311 24.54 16.56 -19.72
N VAL A 312 25.50 16.06 -20.51
CA VAL A 312 25.61 14.66 -20.93
C VAL A 312 27.08 14.26 -20.77
N LEU A 313 27.32 13.13 -20.13
CA LEU A 313 28.65 12.58 -19.92
C LEU A 313 29.20 11.99 -21.22
N ASP A 314 30.51 12.15 -21.42
CA ASP A 314 31.22 11.41 -22.46
C ASP A 314 31.08 9.90 -22.22
N PRO A 315 31.03 9.05 -23.27
CA PRO A 315 30.88 7.60 -23.11
C PRO A 315 31.91 6.97 -22.14
N ARG A 316 33.13 7.52 -22.11
CA ARG A 316 34.22 7.08 -21.22
C ARG A 316 33.99 7.44 -19.75
N GLN A 317 33.14 8.43 -19.47
CA GLN A 317 32.81 8.92 -18.12
C GLN A 317 31.61 8.19 -17.49
N ILE A 318 30.77 7.54 -18.30
CA ILE A 318 29.56 6.85 -17.83
C ILE A 318 29.88 5.73 -16.82
N ALA A 319 30.83 4.85 -17.13
CA ALA A 319 31.18 3.76 -16.22
C ALA A 319 31.81 4.26 -14.89
N PRO A 320 32.75 5.22 -14.89
CA PRO A 320 33.22 5.89 -13.67
C PRO A 320 32.10 6.54 -12.85
N PHE A 321 31.15 7.23 -13.50
CA PHE A 321 30.01 7.85 -12.83
C PHE A 321 29.15 6.83 -12.07
N HIS A 322 28.71 5.77 -12.75
CA HIS A 322 27.91 4.71 -12.12
C HIS A 322 28.69 3.96 -11.03
N ARG A 323 30.02 3.84 -11.17
CA ARG A 323 30.86 3.28 -10.12
C ARG A 323 30.83 4.15 -8.86
N ALA A 324 30.98 5.46 -9.01
CA ALA A 324 30.94 6.40 -7.88
C ALA A 324 29.59 6.36 -7.14
N LEU A 325 28.46 6.27 -7.88
CA LEU A 325 27.14 6.14 -7.27
C LEU A 325 27.00 4.88 -6.40
N ARG A 326 27.60 3.76 -6.84
CA ARG A 326 27.58 2.49 -6.09
C ARG A 326 28.53 2.48 -4.90
N GLU A 327 29.73 3.05 -5.05
CA GLU A 327 30.74 3.07 -3.99
C GLU A 327 30.37 4.02 -2.85
N THR A 328 29.74 5.15 -3.18
CA THR A 328 29.35 6.16 -2.20
C THR A 328 27.91 6.64 -2.47
N PRO A 329 26.90 5.81 -2.17
CA PRO A 329 25.50 6.19 -2.35
C PRO A 329 25.17 7.45 -1.54
N GLU A 330 24.28 8.29 -2.08
CA GLU A 330 23.82 9.54 -1.45
C GLU A 330 24.90 10.61 -1.22
N ARG A 331 26.13 10.41 -1.73
CA ARG A 331 27.26 11.33 -1.53
C ARG A 331 27.82 11.90 -2.82
N VAL A 332 27.27 11.51 -3.96
CA VAL A 332 27.68 12.00 -5.28
C VAL A 332 26.64 12.99 -5.75
N PHE A 333 27.06 14.21 -6.08
CA PHE A 333 26.18 15.28 -6.53
C PHE A 333 26.61 15.79 -7.89
N LEU A 334 25.64 16.08 -8.75
CA LEU A 334 25.84 16.75 -10.03
C LEU A 334 25.50 18.22 -9.88
N TYR A 335 26.52 19.08 -9.97
CA TYR A 335 26.37 20.53 -10.03
C TYR A 335 26.33 20.96 -11.49
N VAL A 336 25.23 21.61 -11.88
CA VAL A 336 25.09 22.19 -13.22
C VAL A 336 25.45 23.68 -13.24
N HIS A 337 25.43 24.32 -12.07
CA HIS A 337 26.09 25.59 -11.76
C HIS A 337 26.24 25.68 -10.23
N ASP A 338 26.85 26.75 -9.70
CA ASP A 338 27.20 26.85 -8.27
C ASP A 338 25.98 26.96 -7.31
N MET A 339 24.77 27.10 -7.84
CA MET A 339 23.53 27.27 -7.05
C MET A 339 22.49 26.16 -7.30
N THR A 340 22.77 25.21 -8.21
CA THR A 340 21.89 24.07 -8.47
C THR A 340 22.68 22.78 -8.50
N ARG A 341 22.26 21.84 -7.65
CA ARG A 341 22.77 20.48 -7.62
C ARG A 341 21.62 19.48 -7.66
N PHE A 342 21.93 18.32 -8.21
CA PHE A 342 21.08 17.14 -8.19
C PHE A 342 21.80 16.03 -7.44
N LEU A 343 21.03 15.17 -6.79
CA LEU A 343 21.50 13.91 -6.24
C LEU A 343 21.20 12.80 -7.26
N PRO A 344 22.17 12.36 -8.07
CA PRO A 344 21.92 11.28 -9.00
C PRO A 344 21.81 9.96 -8.25
N VAL A 345 20.79 9.18 -8.59
CA VAL A 345 20.58 7.84 -8.03
C VAL A 345 20.47 6.84 -9.17
N THR A 346 21.05 5.66 -9.01
CA THR A 346 20.88 4.59 -10.00
C THR A 346 19.44 4.10 -9.94
N ALA A 347 18.72 4.24 -11.06
CA ALA A 347 17.39 3.68 -11.21
C ALA A 347 17.45 2.15 -11.33
N LEU A 348 16.39 1.49 -10.90
CA LEU A 348 16.17 0.08 -11.22
C LEU A 348 15.92 -0.06 -12.72
N ASP A 349 16.42 -1.15 -13.31
CA ASP A 349 15.96 -1.52 -14.64
C ASP A 349 14.48 -1.93 -14.61
N ALA A 350 13.79 -1.81 -15.75
CA ALA A 350 12.35 -2.06 -15.83
C ALA A 350 11.95 -3.50 -15.42
N LYS A 351 12.83 -4.48 -15.65
CA LYS A 351 12.59 -5.88 -15.27
C LYS A 351 12.77 -6.07 -13.77
N ALA A 352 13.75 -5.42 -13.15
CA ALA A 352 13.93 -5.39 -11.70
C ALA A 352 12.75 -4.70 -11.02
N TRP A 353 12.31 -3.55 -11.53
CA TRP A 353 11.11 -2.89 -11.02
C TRP A 353 9.87 -3.78 -11.12
N GLY A 354 9.63 -4.41 -12.28
CA GLY A 354 8.52 -5.33 -12.48
C GLY A 354 8.50 -6.50 -11.49
N ARG A 355 9.67 -7.07 -11.16
CA ARG A 355 9.78 -8.10 -10.11
C ARG A 355 9.53 -7.53 -8.71
N CYS A 356 10.04 -6.33 -8.44
CA CYS A 356 9.95 -5.67 -7.13
C CYS A 356 8.50 -5.38 -6.73
N VAL A 357 7.66 -4.92 -7.68
CA VAL A 357 6.25 -4.59 -7.46
C VAL A 357 5.29 -5.77 -7.63
N ASP A 358 5.78 -6.95 -8.01
CA ASP A 358 4.93 -8.13 -8.16
C ASP A 358 4.74 -8.81 -6.79
N PRO A 359 3.51 -8.85 -6.24
CA PRO A 359 3.23 -9.49 -4.95
C PRO A 359 3.40 -11.02 -4.97
N ALA A 360 3.42 -11.66 -6.15
CA ALA A 360 3.64 -13.10 -6.28
C ALA A 360 5.12 -13.49 -6.16
N ARG A 361 6.06 -12.54 -6.31
CA ARG A 361 7.51 -12.79 -6.27
C ARG A 361 8.03 -12.88 -4.83
N ARG A 362 8.08 -14.06 -4.24
CA ARG A 362 8.48 -14.24 -2.82
C ARG A 362 9.98 -14.32 -2.56
N ASP A 363 10.81 -13.98 -3.55
CA ASP A 363 12.27 -13.97 -3.38
C ASP A 363 12.79 -12.65 -2.78
N ALA A 364 13.78 -12.73 -1.89
CA ALA A 364 14.36 -11.58 -1.19
C ALA A 364 15.15 -10.62 -2.11
N GLY A 365 15.55 -11.09 -3.29
CA GLY A 365 16.27 -10.35 -4.31
C GLY A 365 15.40 -9.76 -5.41
N ALA A 366 14.08 -9.70 -5.23
CA ALA A 366 13.16 -9.26 -6.28
C ALA A 366 13.42 -7.83 -6.78
N CYS A 367 13.97 -6.96 -5.93
CA CYS A 367 14.30 -5.56 -6.23
C CYS A 367 15.77 -5.34 -6.62
N ASP A 368 16.57 -6.41 -6.70
CA ASP A 368 17.99 -6.36 -7.06
C ASP A 368 18.22 -6.47 -8.58
#